data_AF-A0A969IXU6-F1
#
_entry.id   AF-A0A969IXU6-F1
#
_cell.length_a   1.000
_cell.length_b   1.000
_cell.length_c   1.000
_cell.angle_alpha   90.00
_cell.angle_beta   90.00
_cell.angle_gamma   90.00
#
_symmetry.space_group_name_H-M   'P 1'
#
loop_
_entity.id
_entity.type
_entity.pdbx_description
1 polymer ?
#
loop_
_entity_poly.entity_id
_entity_poly.type
_entity_poly.pdbx_seq_one_letter_code
_entity_poly.pdbx_strand_id
1 'polypeptide(L)'
;MQKDLFAREALAQIPKILTLLDRNPHSPTYGCFDRNFWHYKIIDFPSGMAQEFVLPLALAFSTNISRNPFYRKPVIKQWVEAGIRYAAKSAHADGSCDDYFPYERAAGAAAFSLLAGIESYLRLGLHDRSLLDFFSHRADWLAHHQESGQLTNHQALIVLCLELLSRLLKTDRWNKAKVQRLEQVLSWQNEEGWFQEYEGCDPGYHTLTISCLARIYKLNSDPRLQESLIRAVKLADYFVHPDGSYGGEYTSRNTYNFFPHGFELVGRWMPDALAINDRFLQGLANHKAPCYADDHIIGHHTWNYLLAWHDFVDDRPSISRRQDERIWLKQAKLLIDRRDDTELYLALNKGGAFKLFREDELVVSDTQFSLQVQHGRNVKNAIGHLVSNYTVDVAENDILIRGNLGWAKQKQMTPLNLMILRVVMLTIGRFFPNLIRSLLQKVLIVGKKNAPFQFSRQLRWKNGYWTVIDELKAQDWDAVISAGIGCDQTSIYVVMSRTFQLGQLQPWLDLTEEVRKLAPGETLTVEREL
;
A
#
# COMPACT_ATOMS: atom_id res chain seq x y z
N MET A 1 11.51 22.05 13.24
CA MET A 1 10.98 22.46 11.92
C MET A 1 9.93 21.47 11.47
N GLN A 2 9.01 21.83 10.57
CA GLN A 2 7.95 20.92 10.10
C GLN A 2 8.53 19.62 9.49
N LYS A 3 9.69 19.70 8.79
CA LYS A 3 10.43 18.52 8.28
C LYS A 3 10.79 17.49 9.34
N ASP A 4 11.10 17.94 10.57
CA ASP A 4 11.53 17.05 11.66
C ASP A 4 10.44 16.07 12.05
N LEU A 5 9.17 16.30 11.69
CA LEU A 5 8.09 15.34 11.91
C LEU A 5 8.37 14.02 11.19
N PHE A 6 8.84 14.03 9.94
CA PHE A 6 9.22 12.80 9.24
C PHE A 6 10.27 12.00 10.03
N ALA A 7 11.33 12.66 10.47
CA ALA A 7 12.38 11.99 11.24
C ALA A 7 11.90 11.52 12.61
N ARG A 8 11.09 12.32 13.33
CA ARG A 8 10.55 11.95 14.64
C ARG A 8 9.66 10.71 14.56
N GLU A 9 8.75 10.67 13.61
CA GLU A 9 7.84 9.55 13.40
C GLU A 9 8.60 8.26 13.05
N ALA A 10 9.57 8.35 12.16
CA ALA A 10 10.42 7.22 11.82
C ALA A 10 11.32 6.76 12.98
N LEU A 11 11.96 7.69 13.69
CA LEU A 11 12.82 7.35 14.83
C LEU A 11 12.04 6.72 15.99
N ALA A 12 10.77 7.07 16.16
CA ALA A 12 9.88 6.45 17.15
C ALA A 12 9.63 4.95 16.88
N GLN A 13 9.79 4.49 15.63
CA GLN A 13 9.65 3.07 15.26
C GLN A 13 10.91 2.24 15.52
N ILE A 14 12.07 2.87 15.67
CA ILE A 14 13.36 2.17 15.82
C ILE A 14 13.42 1.25 17.06
N PRO A 15 12.92 1.64 18.26
CA PRO A 15 12.85 0.72 19.39
C PRO A 15 12.07 -0.56 19.08
N LYS A 16 10.94 -0.45 18.37
CA LYS A 16 10.13 -1.60 17.95
C LYS A 16 10.89 -2.48 16.95
N ILE A 17 11.54 -1.89 15.96
CA ILE A 17 12.42 -2.61 15.03
C ILE A 17 13.55 -3.37 15.77
N LEU A 18 14.15 -2.76 16.79
CA LEU A 18 15.18 -3.40 17.61
C LEU A 18 14.63 -4.52 18.51
N THR A 19 13.35 -4.47 18.90
CA THR A 19 12.67 -5.59 19.57
C THR A 19 12.50 -6.79 18.63
N LEU A 20 12.30 -6.53 17.33
CA LEU A 20 12.14 -7.57 16.32
C LEU A 20 13.44 -8.30 15.98
N LEU A 21 14.59 -7.67 16.24
CA LEU A 21 15.92 -8.21 15.95
C LEU A 21 16.42 -9.19 17.02
N ASP A 22 16.84 -10.37 16.59
CA ASP A 22 17.73 -11.23 17.38
C ASP A 22 19.14 -10.61 17.44
N ARG A 23 19.43 -10.04 18.61
CA ARG A 23 20.68 -9.29 18.88
C ARG A 23 21.74 -10.12 19.58
N ASN A 24 21.51 -11.41 19.84
CA ASN A 24 22.47 -12.27 20.56
C ASN A 24 23.48 -12.91 19.59
N PRO A 25 24.79 -12.56 19.64
CA PRO A 25 25.79 -13.12 18.72
C PRO A 25 25.99 -14.64 18.82
N HIS A 26 25.58 -15.26 19.93
CA HIS A 26 25.64 -16.71 20.12
C HIS A 26 24.37 -17.44 19.64
N SER A 27 23.36 -16.70 19.19
CA SER A 27 22.12 -17.28 18.70
C SER A 27 22.31 -17.85 17.28
N PRO A 28 21.73 -19.02 16.95
CA PRO A 28 21.71 -19.53 15.58
C PRO A 28 20.95 -18.59 14.62
N THR A 29 20.12 -17.70 15.16
CA THR A 29 19.32 -16.72 14.43
C THR A 29 19.81 -15.29 14.58
N TYR A 30 21.04 -15.06 15.06
CA TYR A 30 21.62 -13.72 15.16
C TYR A 30 21.45 -12.93 13.85
N GLY A 31 20.85 -11.75 13.93
CA GLY A 31 20.52 -10.91 12.77
C GLY A 31 19.10 -11.11 12.21
N CYS A 32 18.32 -12.07 12.70
CA CYS A 32 16.94 -12.28 12.25
C CYS A 32 16.02 -11.18 12.78
N PHE A 33 15.28 -10.50 11.91
CA PHE A 33 14.24 -9.54 12.30
C PHE A 33 12.83 -10.15 12.39
N ASP A 34 12.66 -11.43 12.06
CA ASP A 34 11.36 -12.09 12.17
C ASP A 34 11.18 -12.71 13.56
N ARG A 35 10.66 -11.91 14.49
CA ARG A 35 10.45 -12.34 15.89
C ARG A 35 9.46 -13.49 16.03
N ASN A 36 8.51 -13.64 15.12
CA ASN A 36 7.60 -14.78 15.10
C ASN A 36 8.36 -16.09 14.84
N PHE A 37 9.41 -16.03 14.02
CA PHE A 37 10.30 -17.15 13.75
C PHE A 37 11.31 -17.39 14.88
N TRP A 38 12.18 -16.42 15.18
CA TRP A 38 13.34 -16.69 16.06
C TRP A 38 13.00 -16.75 17.56
N HIS A 39 12.01 -15.97 18.01
CA HIS A 39 11.67 -15.86 19.43
C HIS A 39 10.43 -16.68 19.78
N TYR A 40 9.29 -16.37 19.15
CA TYR A 40 8.03 -17.05 19.46
C TYR A 40 7.96 -18.46 18.89
N LYS A 41 8.67 -18.72 17.78
CA LYS A 41 8.75 -20.05 17.14
C LYS A 41 7.37 -20.58 16.74
N ILE A 42 6.52 -19.68 16.26
CA ILE A 42 5.14 -19.99 15.83
C ILE A 42 5.00 -20.13 14.31
N ILE A 43 6.08 -19.86 13.58
CA ILE A 43 6.22 -20.09 12.14
C ILE A 43 7.49 -20.90 11.87
N ASP A 44 7.51 -21.58 10.73
CA ASP A 44 8.49 -22.60 10.35
C ASP A 44 9.63 -22.09 9.45
N PHE A 45 9.54 -20.85 8.98
CA PHE A 45 10.58 -20.14 8.22
C PHE A 45 10.46 -18.62 8.48
N PRO A 46 11.56 -17.85 8.38
CA PRO A 46 11.51 -16.40 8.51
C PRO A 46 11.02 -15.74 7.22
N SER A 47 10.25 -14.66 7.35
CA SER A 47 10.04 -13.75 6.24
C SER A 47 11.35 -13.06 5.84
N GLY A 48 11.69 -13.15 4.55
CA GLY A 48 12.80 -12.41 3.97
C GLY A 48 12.54 -10.90 3.90
N MET A 49 11.28 -10.46 3.94
CA MET A 49 10.91 -9.04 3.98
C MET A 49 11.43 -8.37 5.24
N ALA A 50 11.40 -9.06 6.39
CA ALA A 50 11.84 -8.51 7.68
C ALA A 50 13.29 -8.00 7.64
N GLN A 51 14.13 -8.50 6.73
CA GLN A 51 15.51 -8.04 6.58
C GLN A 51 15.64 -6.65 5.95
N GLU A 52 14.56 -6.07 5.44
CA GLU A 52 14.51 -4.65 5.07
C GLU A 52 14.81 -3.72 6.26
N PHE A 53 14.56 -4.17 7.49
CA PHE A 53 14.67 -3.35 8.70
C PHE A 53 16.11 -2.90 9.03
N VAL A 54 17.11 -3.47 8.34
CA VAL A 54 18.49 -2.98 8.38
C VAL A 54 18.61 -1.52 7.90
N LEU A 55 17.78 -1.10 6.93
CA LEU A 55 17.85 0.26 6.38
C LEU A 55 17.35 1.34 7.34
N PRO A 56 16.17 1.22 7.99
CA PRO A 56 15.79 2.08 9.09
C PRO A 56 16.89 2.25 10.15
N LEU A 57 17.56 1.16 10.55
CA LEU A 57 18.66 1.21 11.53
C LEU A 57 19.89 1.96 10.98
N ALA A 58 20.29 1.71 9.73
CA ALA A 58 21.41 2.41 9.10
C ALA A 58 21.13 3.91 8.93
N LEU A 59 19.88 4.28 8.63
CA LEU A 59 19.44 5.67 8.57
C LEU A 59 19.41 6.29 9.97
N ALA A 60 18.88 5.60 10.98
CA ALA A 60 18.92 6.09 12.36
C ALA A 60 20.35 6.32 12.85
N PHE A 61 21.30 5.45 12.49
CA PHE A 61 22.73 5.64 12.80
C PHE A 61 23.31 6.91 12.16
N SER A 62 22.90 7.25 10.94
CA SER A 62 23.47 8.36 10.16
C SER A 62 22.70 9.69 10.27
N THR A 63 21.51 9.69 10.85
CA THR A 63 20.64 10.87 10.96
C THR A 63 21.04 11.76 12.13
N ASN A 64 21.70 12.88 11.86
CA ASN A 64 22.10 13.86 12.88
C ASN A 64 20.95 14.82 13.20
N ILE A 65 20.00 14.38 14.01
CA ILE A 65 18.89 15.20 14.51
C ILE A 65 18.88 15.20 16.04
N SER A 66 18.42 16.31 16.63
CA SER A 66 18.23 16.41 18.07
C SER A 66 17.39 15.24 18.61
N ARG A 67 17.81 14.69 19.75
CA ARG A 67 17.15 13.56 20.43
C ARG A 67 17.14 12.22 19.68
N ASN A 68 17.99 12.02 18.67
CA ASN A 68 18.23 10.69 18.11
C ASN A 68 19.23 9.89 19.00
N PRO A 69 18.81 8.89 19.78
CA PRO A 69 19.71 8.14 20.66
C PRO A 69 20.59 7.14 19.90
N PHE A 70 20.27 6.86 18.63
CA PHE A 70 20.94 5.85 17.79
C PHE A 70 22.08 6.44 16.97
N TYR A 71 22.16 7.77 16.88
CA TYR A 71 23.15 8.46 16.07
C TYR A 71 24.57 8.02 16.43
N ARG A 72 25.30 7.54 15.42
CA ARG A 72 26.69 7.04 15.51
C ARG A 72 26.95 5.98 16.58
N LYS A 73 25.93 5.28 17.09
CA LYS A 73 26.13 4.18 18.05
C LYS A 73 26.76 2.97 17.35
N PRO A 74 27.99 2.55 17.72
CA PRO A 74 28.71 1.49 16.99
C PRO A 74 27.95 0.16 16.91
N VAL A 75 27.18 -0.15 17.96
CA VAL A 75 26.37 -1.38 18.02
C VAL A 75 25.30 -1.44 16.93
N ILE A 76 24.74 -0.30 16.50
CA ILE A 76 23.76 -0.26 15.41
C ILE A 76 24.39 -0.74 14.10
N LYS A 77 25.65 -0.34 13.82
CA LYS A 77 26.39 -0.83 12.66
C LYS A 77 26.60 -2.34 12.70
N GLN A 78 26.95 -2.89 13.87
CA GLN A 78 27.11 -4.34 14.06
C GLN A 78 25.81 -5.10 13.81
N TRP A 79 24.69 -4.60 14.32
CA TRP A 79 23.37 -5.19 14.14
C TRP A 79 22.86 -5.11 12.71
N VAL A 80 23.12 -4.01 12.01
CA VAL A 80 22.81 -3.88 10.58
C VAL A 80 23.60 -4.92 9.77
N GLU A 81 24.90 -5.04 10.02
CA GLU A 81 25.73 -6.05 9.33
C GLU A 81 25.25 -7.47 9.63
N ALA A 82 24.90 -7.77 10.89
CA ALA A 82 24.33 -9.05 11.28
C ALA A 82 23.01 -9.36 10.55
N GLY A 83 22.14 -8.37 10.38
CA GLY A 83 20.90 -8.50 9.61
C GLY A 83 21.16 -8.87 8.15
N ILE A 84 22.07 -8.16 7.49
CA ILE A 84 22.44 -8.46 6.09
C ILE A 84 23.05 -9.87 5.98
N ARG A 85 23.92 -10.27 6.92
CA ARG A 85 24.48 -11.62 6.97
C ARG A 85 23.41 -12.68 7.18
N TYR A 86 22.42 -12.41 8.03
CA TYR A 86 21.30 -13.33 8.22
C TYR A 86 20.46 -13.45 6.96
N ALA A 87 20.19 -12.34 6.25
CA ALA A 87 19.49 -12.36 4.97
C ALA A 87 20.21 -13.25 3.94
N ALA A 88 21.54 -13.23 3.91
CA ALA A 88 22.35 -14.13 3.08
C ALA A 88 22.23 -15.59 3.53
N LYS A 89 22.29 -15.84 4.84
CA LYS A 89 22.19 -17.18 5.43
C LYS A 89 20.83 -17.83 5.21
N SER A 90 19.73 -17.06 5.29
CA SER A 90 18.36 -17.58 5.19
C SER A 90 17.81 -17.60 3.77
N ALA A 91 18.53 -17.04 2.79
CA ALA A 91 18.10 -17.04 1.40
C ALA A 91 18.18 -18.45 0.79
N HIS A 92 17.38 -18.68 -0.25
CA HIS A 92 17.55 -19.83 -1.14
C HIS A 92 18.88 -19.72 -1.90
N ALA A 93 19.35 -20.85 -2.45
CA ALA A 93 20.63 -20.91 -3.17
C ALA A 93 20.74 -19.98 -4.39
N ASP A 94 19.61 -19.55 -4.95
CA ASP A 94 19.55 -18.58 -6.05
C ASP A 94 19.45 -17.12 -5.57
N GLY A 95 19.48 -16.88 -4.27
CA GLY A 95 19.36 -15.54 -3.66
C GLY A 95 17.93 -15.08 -3.43
N SER A 96 16.91 -15.87 -3.80
CA SER A 96 15.50 -15.58 -3.49
C SER A 96 15.17 -15.79 -2.00
N CYS A 97 14.04 -15.28 -1.54
CA CYS A 97 13.53 -15.51 -0.18
C CYS A 97 12.00 -15.65 -0.18
N ASP A 98 11.48 -16.19 0.91
CA ASP A 98 10.05 -16.37 1.12
C ASP A 98 9.46 -15.24 1.96
N ASP A 99 8.13 -15.10 1.97
CA ASP A 99 7.45 -14.08 2.76
C ASP A 99 6.26 -14.66 3.54
N TYR A 100 5.21 -15.13 2.84
CA TYR A 100 4.01 -15.67 3.49
C TYR A 100 3.95 -17.19 3.52
N PHE A 101 4.58 -17.85 2.54
CA PHE A 101 4.57 -19.30 2.41
C PHE A 101 5.96 -19.85 2.08
N PRO A 102 6.30 -21.06 2.56
CA PRO A 102 7.61 -21.64 2.29
C PRO A 102 7.77 -21.91 0.79
N TYR A 103 8.94 -21.63 0.23
CA TYR A 103 9.24 -21.71 -1.20
C TYR A 103 8.36 -20.83 -2.11
N GLU A 104 7.73 -19.79 -1.57
CA GLU A 104 7.00 -18.79 -2.36
C GLU A 104 7.91 -18.01 -3.30
N ARG A 105 9.17 -17.77 -2.93
CA ARG A 105 10.12 -16.93 -3.68
C ARG A 105 9.51 -15.57 -4.02
N ALA A 106 9.25 -14.77 -2.98
CA ALA A 106 8.55 -13.50 -3.07
C ALA A 106 9.47 -12.39 -3.62
N ALA A 107 9.14 -11.84 -4.79
CA ALA A 107 10.02 -10.86 -5.43
C ALA A 107 9.99 -9.51 -4.72
N GLY A 108 8.82 -9.09 -4.20
CA GLY A 108 8.70 -7.91 -3.35
C GLY A 108 9.65 -7.99 -2.14
N ALA A 109 9.53 -9.07 -1.34
CA ALA A 109 10.40 -9.31 -0.18
C ALA A 109 11.89 -9.30 -0.55
N ALA A 110 12.22 -9.92 -1.69
CA ALA A 110 13.60 -9.94 -2.15
C ALA A 110 14.12 -8.58 -2.60
N ALA A 111 13.30 -7.76 -3.24
CA ALA A 111 13.68 -6.44 -3.71
C ALA A 111 13.79 -5.41 -2.56
N PHE A 112 12.85 -5.41 -1.61
CA PHE A 112 12.93 -4.53 -0.43
C PHE A 112 14.16 -4.84 0.44
N SER A 113 14.40 -6.11 0.75
CA SER A 113 15.59 -6.52 1.51
C SER A 113 16.90 -6.26 0.76
N LEU A 114 16.92 -6.40 -0.59
CA LEU A 114 18.10 -6.05 -1.40
C LEU A 114 18.36 -4.53 -1.37
N LEU A 115 17.34 -3.71 -1.59
CA LEU A 115 17.46 -2.25 -1.50
C LEU A 115 18.04 -1.85 -0.14
N ALA A 116 17.47 -2.41 0.93
CA ALA A 116 17.89 -2.13 2.28
C ALA A 116 19.34 -2.54 2.54
N GLY A 117 19.74 -3.72 2.07
CA GLY A 117 21.12 -4.21 2.16
C GLY A 117 22.12 -3.32 1.43
N ILE A 118 21.84 -2.94 0.18
CA ILE A 118 22.73 -2.09 -0.64
C ILE A 118 22.89 -0.71 0.00
N GLU A 119 21.78 -0.04 0.34
CA GLU A 119 21.81 1.29 0.95
C GLU A 119 22.51 1.27 2.30
N SER A 120 22.26 0.26 3.14
CA SER A 120 22.94 0.11 4.43
C SER A 120 24.43 -0.15 4.29
N TYR A 121 24.83 -0.99 3.33
CA TYR A 121 26.23 -1.28 3.02
C TYR A 121 26.99 -0.01 2.66
N LEU A 122 26.42 0.80 1.76
CA LEU A 122 26.99 2.09 1.34
C LEU A 122 27.04 3.10 2.50
N ARG A 123 25.92 3.32 3.18
CA ARG A 123 25.78 4.34 4.23
C ARG A 123 26.69 4.10 5.43
N LEU A 124 26.91 2.83 5.78
CA LEU A 124 27.74 2.46 6.92
C LEU A 124 29.20 2.23 6.55
N GLY A 125 29.57 2.34 5.26
CA GLY A 125 30.92 2.04 4.78
C GLY A 125 31.33 0.62 5.17
N LEU A 126 30.51 -0.37 4.79
CA LEU A 126 30.87 -1.78 4.94
C LEU A 126 31.85 -2.17 3.83
N HIS A 127 32.77 -3.08 4.16
CA HIS A 127 33.81 -3.56 3.25
C HIS A 127 33.89 -5.09 3.30
N ASP A 128 32.75 -5.75 3.10
CA ASP A 128 32.67 -7.20 3.03
C ASP A 128 32.30 -7.65 1.61
N ARG A 129 33.15 -8.49 1.02
CA ARG A 129 32.96 -9.04 -0.33
C ARG A 129 31.84 -10.08 -0.39
N SER A 130 31.69 -10.90 0.65
CA SER A 130 30.66 -11.94 0.73
C SER A 130 29.24 -11.36 0.69
N LEU A 131 29.04 -10.16 1.27
CA LEU A 131 27.76 -9.45 1.18
C LEU A 131 27.49 -8.96 -0.25
N LEU A 132 28.51 -8.47 -0.95
CA LEU A 132 28.39 -8.08 -2.35
C LEU A 132 28.08 -9.26 -3.27
N ASP A 133 28.68 -10.42 -3.02
CA ASP A 133 28.40 -11.64 -3.77
C ASP A 133 26.94 -12.09 -3.51
N PHE A 134 26.45 -12.04 -2.27
CA PHE A 134 25.04 -12.27 -1.95
C PHE A 134 24.10 -11.29 -2.68
N PHE A 135 24.40 -9.99 -2.65
CA PHE A 135 23.61 -8.99 -3.38
C PHE A 135 23.57 -9.31 -4.88
N SER A 136 24.69 -9.75 -5.45
CA SER A 136 24.79 -10.13 -6.86
C SER A 136 23.89 -11.33 -7.19
N HIS A 137 23.90 -12.39 -6.37
CA HIS A 137 23.02 -13.54 -6.55
C HIS A 137 21.54 -13.16 -6.50
N ARG A 138 21.15 -12.37 -5.50
CA ARG A 138 19.77 -11.88 -5.37
C ARG A 138 19.35 -11.00 -6.55
N ALA A 139 20.24 -10.11 -6.99
CA ALA A 139 20.03 -9.28 -8.17
C ALA A 139 19.91 -10.10 -9.46
N ASP A 140 20.69 -11.18 -9.62
CA ASP A 140 20.56 -12.10 -10.74
C ASP A 140 19.18 -12.74 -10.79
N TRP A 141 18.71 -13.23 -9.64
CA TRP A 141 17.37 -13.82 -9.56
C TRP A 141 16.29 -12.79 -9.88
N LEU A 142 16.36 -11.60 -9.26
CA LEU A 142 15.41 -10.51 -9.52
C LEU A 142 15.45 -10.02 -10.96
N ALA A 143 16.61 -10.02 -11.63
CA ALA A 143 16.73 -9.60 -13.02
C ALA A 143 15.91 -10.50 -13.95
N HIS A 144 15.87 -11.81 -13.68
CA HIS A 144 15.27 -12.81 -14.58
C HIS A 144 13.90 -13.34 -14.10
N HIS A 145 13.52 -13.11 -12.86
CA HIS A 145 12.24 -13.58 -12.31
C HIS A 145 11.09 -12.58 -12.56
N GLN A 146 9.96 -13.05 -13.08
CA GLN A 146 8.73 -12.26 -13.21
C GLN A 146 7.63 -12.81 -12.32
N GLU A 147 6.94 -11.93 -11.60
CA GLU A 147 5.77 -12.28 -10.79
C GLU A 147 4.51 -12.40 -11.66
N SER A 148 3.51 -13.13 -11.18
CA SER A 148 2.26 -13.35 -11.90
C SER A 148 1.32 -12.13 -11.93
N GLY A 149 1.48 -11.18 -10.99
CA GLY A 149 0.64 -9.99 -10.87
C GLY A 149 1.26 -8.76 -11.52
N GLN A 150 0.41 -7.79 -11.89
CA GLN A 150 0.85 -6.47 -12.34
C GLN A 150 1.00 -5.55 -11.13
N LEU A 151 2.25 -5.39 -10.69
CA LEU A 151 2.67 -4.59 -9.54
C LEU A 151 3.79 -3.66 -9.98
N THR A 152 3.45 -2.41 -10.30
CA THR A 152 4.43 -1.47 -10.86
C THR A 152 5.46 -1.06 -9.82
N ASN A 153 5.03 -0.90 -8.57
CA ASN A 153 5.90 -0.61 -7.44
C ASN A 153 7.06 -1.63 -7.30
N HIS A 154 6.78 -2.93 -7.48
CA HIS A 154 7.79 -3.99 -7.42
C HIS A 154 8.77 -3.89 -8.59
N GLN A 155 8.29 -3.65 -9.81
CA GLN A 155 9.15 -3.51 -10.98
C GLN A 155 10.08 -2.28 -10.85
N ALA A 156 9.54 -1.14 -10.41
CA ALA A 156 10.33 0.07 -10.16
C ALA A 156 11.38 -0.15 -9.06
N LEU A 157 11.02 -0.84 -7.98
CA LEU A 157 11.94 -1.20 -6.90
C LEU A 157 13.08 -2.12 -7.37
N ILE A 158 12.76 -3.12 -8.20
CA ILE A 158 13.77 -4.02 -8.79
C ILE A 158 14.72 -3.25 -9.69
N VAL A 159 14.23 -2.39 -10.59
CA VAL A 159 15.08 -1.56 -11.45
C VAL A 159 16.02 -0.71 -10.62
N LEU A 160 15.54 -0.10 -9.52
CA LEU A 160 16.35 0.68 -8.62
C LEU A 160 17.46 -0.15 -7.94
N CYS A 161 17.14 -1.35 -7.47
CA CYS A 161 18.13 -2.25 -6.87
C CYS A 161 19.23 -2.62 -7.87
N LEU A 162 18.85 -3.00 -9.09
CA LEU A 162 19.79 -3.35 -10.15
C LEU A 162 20.66 -2.16 -10.55
N GLU A 163 20.10 -0.95 -10.62
CA GLU A 163 20.85 0.27 -10.94
C GLU A 163 21.87 0.63 -9.86
N LEU A 164 21.45 0.62 -8.60
CA LEU A 164 22.34 0.89 -7.46
C LEU A 164 23.49 -0.13 -7.39
N LEU A 165 23.17 -1.42 -7.54
CA LEU A 165 24.18 -2.48 -7.45
C LEU A 165 25.13 -2.49 -8.65
N SER A 166 24.63 -2.23 -9.87
CA SER A 166 25.47 -2.04 -11.06
C SER A 166 26.53 -0.97 -10.84
N ARG A 167 26.16 0.15 -10.21
CA ARG A 167 27.09 1.25 -9.90
C ARG A 167 28.07 0.87 -8.81
N LEU A 168 27.60 0.25 -7.73
CA LEU A 168 28.43 -0.21 -6.63
C LEU A 168 29.51 -1.20 -7.10
N LEU A 169 29.13 -2.14 -7.97
CA LEU A 169 30.04 -3.16 -8.51
C LEU A 169 30.77 -2.73 -9.79
N LYS A 170 30.41 -1.57 -10.36
CA LYS A 170 30.89 -1.10 -11.66
C LYS A 170 30.73 -2.16 -12.77
N THR A 171 29.51 -2.68 -12.92
CA THR A 171 29.17 -3.76 -13.86
C THR A 171 27.95 -3.43 -14.72
N ASP A 172 27.97 -3.92 -15.96
CA ASP A 172 26.89 -3.86 -16.95
C ASP A 172 26.00 -5.12 -16.97
N ARG A 173 26.28 -6.09 -16.09
CA ARG A 173 25.64 -7.41 -16.03
C ARG A 173 24.10 -7.38 -16.15
N TRP A 174 23.46 -6.38 -15.56
CA TRP A 174 21.99 -6.26 -15.53
C TRP A 174 21.42 -5.19 -16.47
N ASN A 175 22.22 -4.60 -17.35
CA ASN A 175 21.77 -3.50 -18.23
C ASN A 175 20.54 -3.87 -19.08
N LYS A 176 20.55 -5.06 -19.70
CA LYS A 176 19.40 -5.55 -20.47
C LYS A 176 18.15 -5.69 -19.61
N ALA A 177 18.27 -6.28 -18.42
CA ALA A 177 17.15 -6.47 -17.49
C ALA A 177 16.59 -5.14 -16.97
N LYS A 178 17.46 -4.17 -16.65
CA LYS A 178 17.06 -2.81 -16.25
C LYS A 178 16.22 -2.13 -17.33
N VAL A 179 16.70 -2.15 -18.58
CA VAL A 179 15.96 -1.57 -19.71
C VAL A 179 14.62 -2.26 -19.88
N GLN A 180 14.58 -3.59 -19.97
CA GLN A 180 13.34 -4.34 -20.18
C GLN A 180 12.29 -4.09 -19.08
N ARG A 181 12.72 -4.04 -17.82
CA ARG A 181 11.81 -3.76 -16.69
C ARG A 181 11.36 -2.31 -16.63
N LEU A 182 12.24 -1.36 -16.97
CA LEU A 182 11.84 0.05 -17.04
C LEU A 182 10.82 0.27 -18.16
N GLU A 183 11.01 -0.31 -19.35
CA GLU A 183 10.01 -0.28 -20.41
C GLU A 183 8.67 -0.89 -19.96
N GLN A 184 8.72 -1.98 -19.19
CA GLN A 184 7.52 -2.59 -18.61
C GLN A 184 6.82 -1.63 -17.63
N VAL A 185 7.55 -0.98 -16.72
CA VAL A 185 7.00 0.04 -15.81
C VAL A 185 6.32 1.17 -16.58
N LEU A 186 7.00 1.72 -17.59
CA LEU A 186 6.45 2.82 -18.39
C LEU A 186 5.21 2.38 -19.18
N SER A 187 5.19 1.14 -19.68
CA SER A 187 4.03 0.57 -20.37
C SER A 187 2.81 0.34 -19.47
N TRP A 188 3.02 0.29 -18.15
CA TRP A 188 1.96 0.13 -17.15
C TRP A 188 1.51 1.46 -16.55
N GLN A 189 2.02 2.60 -17.03
CA GLN A 189 1.46 3.91 -16.72
C GLN A 189 0.24 4.17 -17.59
N ASN A 190 -0.87 4.49 -16.96
CA ASN A 190 -2.07 4.96 -17.64
C ASN A 190 -1.86 6.39 -18.18
N GLU A 191 -2.62 6.76 -19.22
CA GLU A 191 -2.60 8.14 -19.75
C GLU A 191 -3.05 9.18 -18.71
N GLU A 192 -3.88 8.77 -17.75
CA GLU A 192 -4.30 9.58 -16.59
C GLU A 192 -3.18 9.79 -15.55
N GLY A 193 -2.04 9.12 -15.72
CA GLY A 193 -0.82 9.32 -14.91
C GLY A 193 -0.59 8.29 -13.80
N TRP A 194 -1.57 7.45 -13.48
CA TRP A 194 -1.45 6.40 -12.45
C TRP A 194 -0.76 5.15 -12.98
N PHE A 195 -0.10 4.40 -12.09
CA PHE A 195 0.51 3.12 -12.41
C PHE A 195 -0.35 1.94 -11.98
N GLN A 196 -0.33 0.85 -12.76
CA GLN A 196 -1.12 -0.34 -12.50
C GLN A 196 -0.70 -1.06 -11.21
N GLU A 197 -1.68 -1.28 -10.32
CA GLU A 197 -1.53 -2.03 -9.06
C GLU A 197 -2.70 -3.02 -8.92
N TYR A 198 -2.53 -4.23 -9.45
CA TYR A 198 -3.58 -5.25 -9.62
C TYR A 198 -4.81 -4.79 -10.41
N GLU A 199 -5.90 -4.40 -9.73
CA GLU A 199 -7.21 -4.14 -10.33
C GLU A 199 -7.41 -2.66 -10.72
N GLY A 200 -6.42 -1.77 -10.47
CA GLY A 200 -6.48 -0.38 -10.95
C GLY A 200 -5.57 0.59 -10.20
N CYS A 201 -5.96 1.86 -10.19
CA CYS A 201 -5.25 2.96 -9.53
C CYS A 201 -5.27 2.85 -8.00
N ASP A 202 -4.10 2.64 -7.39
CA ASP A 202 -3.90 2.74 -5.95
C ASP A 202 -2.94 3.90 -5.61
N PRO A 203 -3.46 5.09 -5.22
CA PRO A 203 -2.65 6.27 -4.90
C PRO A 203 -1.57 6.01 -3.85
N GLY A 204 -1.78 5.06 -2.94
CA GLY A 204 -0.82 4.72 -1.90
C GLY A 204 0.44 4.06 -2.47
N TYR A 205 0.32 2.89 -3.11
CA TYR A 205 1.47 2.24 -3.77
C TYR A 205 2.05 3.09 -4.91
N HIS A 206 1.24 3.94 -5.53
CA HIS A 206 1.72 4.92 -6.50
C HIS A 206 2.82 5.84 -5.94
N THR A 207 2.73 6.25 -4.66
CA THR A 207 3.79 7.05 -4.01
C THR A 207 5.11 6.28 -3.86
N LEU A 208 5.07 4.96 -3.61
CA LEU A 208 6.29 4.13 -3.60
C LEU A 208 6.91 4.07 -5.01
N THR A 209 6.09 3.88 -6.04
CA THR A 209 6.54 3.90 -7.44
C THR A 209 7.23 5.22 -7.76
N ILE A 210 6.63 6.37 -7.40
CA ILE A 210 7.26 7.70 -7.55
C ILE A 210 8.60 7.75 -6.82
N SER A 211 8.66 7.29 -5.56
CA SER A 211 9.90 7.28 -4.78
C SER A 211 11.02 6.46 -5.43
N CYS A 212 10.71 5.28 -5.98
CA CYS A 212 11.68 4.47 -6.69
C CYS A 212 12.13 5.12 -8.01
N LEU A 213 11.17 5.59 -8.82
CA LEU A 213 11.45 6.18 -10.12
C LEU A 213 12.20 7.51 -10.02
N ALA A 214 11.91 8.35 -9.04
CA ALA A 214 12.64 9.59 -8.80
C ALA A 214 14.12 9.33 -8.44
N ARG A 215 14.39 8.26 -7.68
CA ARG A 215 15.77 7.82 -7.39
C ARG A 215 16.46 7.27 -8.63
N ILE A 216 15.76 6.50 -9.47
CA ILE A 216 16.29 6.04 -10.77
C ILE A 216 16.63 7.25 -11.66
N TYR A 217 15.75 8.25 -11.75
CA TYR A 217 15.98 9.46 -12.55
C TYR A 217 17.20 10.26 -12.08
N LYS A 218 17.40 10.36 -10.76
CA LYS A 218 18.59 11.00 -10.17
C LYS A 218 19.89 10.27 -10.53
N LEU A 219 19.83 8.94 -10.70
CA LEU A 219 20.98 8.13 -11.12
C LEU A 219 21.17 8.19 -12.64
N ASN A 220 20.08 8.17 -13.41
CA ASN A 220 20.05 8.15 -14.86
C ASN A 220 18.89 9.02 -15.38
N SER A 221 19.22 10.19 -15.91
CA SER A 221 18.25 11.22 -16.32
C SER A 221 17.64 10.92 -17.70
N ASP A 222 16.85 9.85 -17.80
CA ASP A 222 16.04 9.54 -18.98
C ASP A 222 14.85 10.51 -19.10
N PRO A 223 14.72 11.29 -20.20
CA PRO A 223 13.61 12.22 -20.40
C PRO A 223 12.23 11.55 -20.35
N ARG A 224 12.11 10.29 -20.79
CA ARG A 224 10.84 9.53 -20.76
C ARG A 224 10.40 9.25 -19.32
N LEU A 225 11.37 9.02 -18.44
CA LEU A 225 11.12 8.83 -17.01
C LEU A 225 10.71 10.14 -16.34
N GLN A 226 11.30 11.27 -16.75
CA GLN A 226 10.89 12.59 -16.26
C GLN A 226 9.43 12.89 -16.60
N GLU A 227 9.02 12.68 -17.85
CA GLU A 227 7.64 12.89 -18.29
C GLU A 227 6.66 11.95 -17.55
N SER A 228 7.07 10.69 -17.36
CA SER A 228 6.33 9.74 -16.55
C SER A 228 6.14 10.22 -15.09
N LEU A 229 7.20 10.73 -14.47
CA LEU A 229 7.17 11.29 -13.11
C LEU A 229 6.29 12.53 -13.00
N ILE A 230 6.31 13.43 -13.98
CA ILE A 230 5.44 14.62 -13.99
C ILE A 230 3.96 14.21 -13.91
N ARG A 231 3.55 13.28 -14.77
CA ARG A 231 2.16 12.77 -14.77
C ARG A 231 1.82 12.03 -13.47
N ALA A 232 2.75 11.25 -12.95
CA ALA A 232 2.56 10.52 -11.70
C ALA A 232 2.40 11.46 -10.49
N VAL A 233 3.21 12.52 -10.39
CA VAL A 233 3.14 13.51 -9.31
C VAL A 233 1.86 14.33 -9.40
N LYS A 234 1.46 14.79 -10.59
CA LYS A 234 0.19 15.51 -10.79
C LYS A 234 -1.00 14.67 -10.32
N LEU A 235 -1.02 13.38 -10.65
CA LEU A 235 -2.07 12.48 -10.17
C LEU A 235 -2.04 12.32 -8.63
N ALA A 236 -0.87 12.20 -8.01
CA ALA A 236 -0.76 12.04 -6.56
C ALA A 236 -1.27 13.27 -5.79
N ASP A 237 -1.09 14.49 -6.32
CA ASP A 237 -1.57 15.73 -5.69
C ASP A 237 -3.08 15.75 -5.48
N TYR A 238 -3.83 15.09 -6.37
CA TYR A 238 -5.27 15.00 -6.24
C TYR A 238 -5.72 14.25 -4.97
N PHE A 239 -4.93 13.29 -4.50
CA PHE A 239 -5.31 12.32 -3.46
C PHE A 239 -4.81 12.63 -2.05
N VAL A 240 -4.04 13.70 -1.85
CA VAL A 240 -3.87 14.24 -0.48
C VAL A 240 -5.23 14.81 -0.07
N HIS A 241 -5.77 14.43 1.06
CA HIS A 241 -7.06 14.97 1.51
C HIS A 241 -6.87 16.36 2.14
N PRO A 242 -7.96 17.15 2.28
CA PRO A 242 -7.93 18.45 2.94
C PRO A 242 -7.32 18.44 4.35
N ASP A 243 -7.60 17.40 5.15
CA ASP A 243 -7.05 17.23 6.50
C ASP A 243 -5.58 16.74 6.54
N GLY A 244 -4.96 16.58 5.36
CA GLY A 244 -3.61 16.05 5.18
C GLY A 244 -3.50 14.53 5.27
N SER A 245 -4.61 13.79 5.42
CA SER A 245 -4.63 12.33 5.28
C SER A 245 -4.48 11.91 3.81
N TYR A 246 -4.29 10.62 3.55
CA TYR A 246 -4.02 10.12 2.19
C TYR A 246 -4.59 8.71 1.96
N GLY A 247 -5.30 8.52 0.86
CA GLY A 247 -5.80 7.22 0.40
C GLY A 247 -6.90 6.60 1.28
N GLY A 248 -7.10 5.29 1.10
CA GLY A 248 -8.09 4.50 1.84
C GLY A 248 -9.03 3.69 0.96
N GLU A 249 -10.20 3.39 1.50
CA GLU A 249 -11.20 2.43 1.01
C GLU A 249 -11.88 2.75 -0.33
N TYR A 250 -11.69 3.94 -0.89
CA TYR A 250 -12.13 4.26 -2.26
C TYR A 250 -11.09 3.84 -3.34
N THR A 251 -9.85 3.49 -2.96
CA THR A 251 -8.79 3.14 -3.94
C THR A 251 -8.86 1.67 -4.40
N SER A 252 -8.14 1.30 -5.46
CA SER A 252 -8.19 -0.09 -5.98
C SER A 252 -7.71 -1.14 -4.97
N ARG A 253 -6.74 -0.79 -4.11
CA ARG A 253 -6.16 -1.71 -3.10
C ARG A 253 -6.41 -1.27 -1.66
N ASN A 254 -7.28 -0.28 -1.43
CA ASN A 254 -7.67 0.21 -0.10
C ASN A 254 -6.50 0.71 0.75
N THR A 255 -5.37 1.10 0.15
CA THR A 255 -4.17 1.36 0.94
C THR A 255 -4.09 2.78 1.44
N TYR A 256 -3.48 2.91 2.61
CA TYR A 256 -3.15 4.18 3.25
C TYR A 256 -1.64 4.43 3.20
N ASN A 257 -0.94 3.86 2.20
CA ASN A 257 0.50 4.06 2.05
C ASN A 257 0.79 5.53 1.72
N PHE A 258 1.90 6.05 2.24
CA PHE A 258 2.47 7.33 1.77
C PHE A 258 3.98 7.32 1.87
N PHE A 259 4.67 7.43 0.73
CA PHE A 259 6.12 7.43 0.62
C PHE A 259 6.64 8.82 0.20
N PRO A 260 6.99 9.71 1.15
CA PRO A 260 7.28 11.12 0.88
C PRO A 260 8.55 11.40 0.06
N HIS A 261 9.52 10.49 0.05
CA HIS A 261 10.87 10.78 -0.47
C HIS A 261 10.89 11.12 -1.96
N GLY A 262 10.01 10.51 -2.76
CA GLY A 262 9.95 10.77 -4.19
C GLY A 262 9.62 12.24 -4.52
N PHE A 263 8.73 12.85 -3.75
CA PHE A 263 8.31 14.23 -3.94
C PHE A 263 9.43 15.23 -3.62
N GLU A 264 10.29 14.93 -2.63
CA GLU A 264 11.48 15.74 -2.33
C GLU A 264 12.51 15.73 -3.47
N LEU A 265 12.65 14.59 -4.16
CA LEU A 265 13.58 14.47 -5.28
C LEU A 265 13.04 15.14 -6.54
N VAL A 266 11.75 14.93 -6.84
CA VAL A 266 11.08 15.56 -8.00
C VAL A 266 10.95 17.08 -7.80
N GLY A 267 10.66 17.51 -6.57
CA GLY A 267 10.50 18.92 -6.19
C GLY A 267 11.65 19.84 -6.55
N ARG A 268 12.86 19.28 -6.72
CA ARG A 268 14.05 20.03 -7.13
C ARG A 268 13.97 20.60 -8.55
N TRP A 269 13.12 20.02 -9.40
CA TRP A 269 12.93 20.46 -10.80
C TRP A 269 11.44 20.63 -11.18
N MET A 270 10.52 20.19 -10.31
CA MET A 270 9.09 20.48 -10.38
C MET A 270 8.60 20.92 -8.98
N PRO A 271 8.78 22.20 -8.61
CA PRO A 271 8.52 22.68 -7.24
C PRO A 271 7.13 22.36 -6.69
N ASP A 272 6.11 22.30 -7.55
CA ASP A 272 4.73 21.93 -7.16
C ASP A 272 4.65 20.55 -6.47
N ALA A 273 5.60 19.64 -6.74
CA ALA A 273 5.66 18.34 -6.08
C ALA A 273 5.84 18.46 -4.56
N LEU A 274 6.50 19.52 -4.08
CA LEU A 274 6.78 19.74 -2.66
C LEU A 274 5.50 20.01 -1.85
N ALA A 275 4.50 20.64 -2.47
CA ALA A 275 3.23 20.94 -1.82
C ALA A 275 2.47 19.68 -1.34
N ILE A 276 2.69 18.54 -1.99
CA ILE A 276 2.12 17.24 -1.58
C ILE A 276 2.64 16.84 -0.19
N ASN A 277 3.96 16.94 0.01
CA ASN A 277 4.57 16.64 1.31
C ASN A 277 4.20 17.68 2.36
N ASP A 278 4.06 18.96 1.98
CA ASP A 278 3.71 20.01 2.93
C ASP A 278 2.28 19.83 3.48
N ARG A 279 1.32 19.47 2.62
CA ARG A 279 -0.05 19.11 3.04
C ARG A 279 -0.06 17.84 3.89
N PHE A 280 0.68 16.81 3.49
CA PHE A 280 0.79 15.59 4.31
C PHE A 280 1.40 15.87 5.69
N LEU A 281 2.40 16.74 5.77
CA LEU A 281 3.03 17.15 7.03
C LEU A 281 2.06 17.90 7.96
N GLN A 282 1.07 18.62 7.42
CA GLN A 282 -0.02 19.20 8.23
C GLN A 282 -0.86 18.09 8.87
N GLY A 283 -1.26 17.09 8.09
CA GLY A 283 -1.97 15.91 8.61
C GLY A 283 -1.15 15.14 9.64
N LEU A 284 0.17 15.00 9.42
CA LEU A 284 1.08 14.37 10.37
C LEU A 284 1.15 15.13 11.69
N ALA A 285 1.23 16.47 11.63
CA ALA A 285 1.20 17.33 12.82
C ALA A 285 -0.12 17.22 13.59
N ASN A 286 -1.22 16.94 12.88
CA ASN A 286 -2.57 16.76 13.43
C ASN A 286 -2.91 15.29 13.75
N HIS A 287 -1.93 14.40 13.76
CA HIS A 287 -2.09 12.97 14.07
C HIS A 287 -3.08 12.22 13.15
N LYS A 288 -3.20 12.66 11.88
CA LYS A 288 -4.05 12.04 10.85
C LYS A 288 -3.35 10.94 10.05
N ALA A 289 -2.04 10.75 10.26
CA ALA A 289 -1.28 9.73 9.55
C ALA A 289 -1.70 8.30 9.96
N PRO A 290 -1.61 7.32 9.04
CA PRO A 290 -1.90 5.93 9.37
C PRO A 290 -0.86 5.32 10.31
N CYS A 291 -1.30 4.37 11.13
CA CYS A 291 -0.43 3.57 11.97
C CYS A 291 0.26 2.48 11.14
N TYR A 292 1.57 2.65 10.89
CA TYR A 292 2.41 1.66 10.23
C TYR A 292 3.17 0.75 11.21
N ALA A 293 2.86 0.80 12.50
CA ALA A 293 3.53 0.02 13.53
C ALA A 293 3.06 -1.46 13.53
N ASP A 294 3.15 -2.13 12.39
CA ASP A 294 2.93 -3.57 12.23
C ASP A 294 4.27 -4.29 12.09
N ASP A 295 4.46 -5.40 12.82
CA ASP A 295 5.75 -6.09 12.94
C ASP A 295 6.32 -6.58 11.59
N HIS A 296 5.47 -6.76 10.57
CA HIS A 296 5.85 -7.30 9.27
C HIS A 296 6.20 -6.20 8.25
N ILE A 297 5.59 -5.01 8.35
CA ILE A 297 5.67 -3.93 7.33
C ILE A 297 6.20 -2.59 7.86
N ILE A 298 6.53 -2.48 9.15
CA ILE A 298 7.02 -1.24 9.80
C ILE A 298 8.23 -0.61 9.09
N GLY A 299 9.04 -1.43 8.41
CA GLY A 299 10.22 -0.99 7.65
C GLY A 299 9.90 0.00 6.54
N HIS A 300 8.88 -0.30 5.71
CA HIS A 300 8.60 0.38 4.44
C HIS A 300 8.56 1.91 4.55
N HIS A 301 7.79 2.41 5.52
CA HIS A 301 7.58 3.85 5.69
C HIS A 301 8.71 4.47 6.50
N THR A 302 9.26 3.74 7.48
CA THR A 302 10.30 4.24 8.39
C THR A 302 11.55 4.70 7.64
N TRP A 303 12.06 3.90 6.70
CA TRP A 303 13.23 4.34 5.93
C TRP A 303 12.88 5.48 4.98
N ASN A 304 11.69 5.47 4.38
CA ASN A 304 11.31 6.48 3.40
C ASN A 304 11.15 7.86 4.04
N TYR A 305 10.61 7.92 5.25
CA TYR A 305 10.47 9.16 6.02
C TYR A 305 11.84 9.74 6.41
N LEU A 306 12.79 8.89 6.83
CA LEU A 306 14.16 9.34 7.10
C LEU A 306 14.85 9.85 5.83
N LEU A 307 14.66 9.20 4.68
CA LEU A 307 15.17 9.69 3.40
C LEU A 307 14.54 11.03 2.99
N ALA A 308 13.23 11.20 3.17
CA ALA A 308 12.55 12.47 2.92
C ALA A 308 13.10 13.59 3.80
N TRP A 309 13.41 13.31 5.07
CA TRP A 309 14.07 14.29 5.95
C TRP A 309 15.49 14.65 5.47
N HIS A 310 16.28 13.67 5.03
CA HIS A 310 17.65 13.90 4.54
C HIS A 310 17.69 14.72 3.25
N ASP A 311 16.80 14.41 2.31
CA ASP A 311 16.73 15.07 1.00
C ASP A 311 15.75 16.25 0.98
N PHE A 312 15.22 16.66 2.15
CA PHE A 312 14.21 17.71 2.28
C PHE A 312 14.65 19.00 1.59
N VAL A 313 13.82 19.52 0.69
CA VAL A 313 14.05 20.80 0.03
C VAL A 313 13.58 21.93 0.95
N ASP A 314 14.45 22.86 1.32
CA ASP A 314 14.11 23.94 2.25
C ASP A 314 13.36 25.11 1.58
N ASP A 315 13.69 25.43 0.32
CA ASP A 315 12.99 26.45 -0.48
C ASP A 315 11.73 25.86 -1.12
N ARG A 316 10.56 26.28 -0.65
CA ARG A 316 9.27 25.69 -1.03
C ARG A 316 8.27 26.76 -1.48
N PRO A 317 7.47 26.49 -2.53
CA PRO A 317 6.37 27.37 -2.87
C PRO A 317 5.32 27.39 -1.75
N SER A 318 4.58 28.49 -1.63
CA SER A 318 3.44 28.55 -0.72
C SER A 318 2.39 27.51 -1.11
N ILE A 319 1.84 26.81 -0.14
CA ILE A 319 0.74 25.87 -0.36
C ILE A 319 -0.47 26.66 -0.87
N SER A 320 -0.85 26.44 -2.13
CA SER A 320 -2.04 27.04 -2.71
C SER A 320 -3.29 26.38 -2.14
N ARG A 321 -4.32 27.20 -1.90
CA ARG A 321 -5.68 26.71 -1.67
C ARG A 321 -6.15 25.99 -2.93
N ARG A 322 -6.80 24.84 -2.75
CA ARG A 322 -7.41 24.11 -3.85
C ARG A 322 -8.57 24.91 -4.41
N GLN A 323 -8.69 24.90 -5.73
CA GLN A 323 -9.79 25.55 -6.42
C GLN A 323 -10.96 24.58 -6.52
N ASP A 324 -12.15 25.14 -6.67
CA ASP A 324 -13.34 24.37 -7.04
C ASP A 324 -13.09 23.73 -8.40
N GLU A 325 -13.15 22.40 -8.43
CA GLU A 325 -12.88 21.62 -9.62
C GLU A 325 -13.51 20.24 -9.52
N ARG A 326 -13.78 19.65 -10.69
CA ARG A 326 -14.24 18.27 -10.79
C ARG A 326 -13.32 17.46 -11.68
N ILE A 327 -12.61 16.52 -11.07
CA ILE A 327 -11.65 15.65 -11.73
C ILE A 327 -12.28 14.26 -11.89
N TRP A 328 -12.56 13.88 -13.13
CA TRP A 328 -13.04 12.53 -13.44
C TRP A 328 -11.96 11.71 -14.13
N LEU A 329 -11.34 10.80 -13.36
CA LEU A 329 -10.42 9.78 -13.86
C LEU A 329 -11.24 8.61 -14.40
N LYS A 330 -11.60 8.69 -15.68
CA LYS A 330 -12.47 7.74 -16.39
C LYS A 330 -11.90 6.32 -16.47
N GLN A 331 -10.58 6.15 -16.57
CA GLN A 331 -9.94 4.84 -16.62
C GLN A 331 -9.72 4.27 -15.22
N ALA A 332 -9.33 5.11 -14.25
CA ALA A 332 -9.28 4.72 -12.84
C ALA A 332 -10.67 4.44 -12.23
N LYS A 333 -11.73 5.01 -12.83
CA LYS A 333 -13.12 5.03 -12.31
C LYS A 333 -13.21 5.73 -10.95
N LEU A 334 -12.45 6.81 -10.80
CA LEU A 334 -12.44 7.67 -9.62
C LEU A 334 -12.93 9.07 -9.98
N LEU A 335 -13.69 9.67 -9.09
CA LEU A 335 -14.17 11.04 -9.20
C LEU A 335 -13.72 11.81 -7.96
N ILE A 336 -13.15 12.99 -8.18
CA ILE A 336 -12.84 13.96 -7.13
C ILE A 336 -13.64 15.21 -7.46
N ASP A 337 -14.44 15.67 -6.51
CA ASP A 337 -15.36 16.79 -6.69
C ASP A 337 -15.15 17.79 -5.55
N ARG A 338 -14.63 18.98 -5.88
CA ARG A 338 -14.31 20.06 -4.95
C ARG A 338 -15.18 21.25 -5.28
N ARG A 339 -16.01 21.67 -4.33
CA ARG A 339 -16.88 22.84 -4.45
C ARG A 339 -17.38 23.27 -3.09
N ASP A 340 -17.55 24.58 -2.89
CA ASP A 340 -18.12 25.16 -1.67
C ASP A 340 -17.52 24.57 -0.38
N ASP A 341 -16.17 24.54 -0.30
CA ASP A 341 -15.41 23.99 0.84
C ASP A 341 -15.69 22.52 1.19
N THR A 342 -16.22 21.78 0.23
CA THR A 342 -16.49 20.35 0.33
C THR A 342 -15.68 19.58 -0.71
N GLU A 343 -14.97 18.53 -0.30
CA GLU A 343 -14.22 17.63 -1.19
C GLU A 343 -14.74 16.19 -1.09
N LEU A 344 -15.25 15.66 -2.19
CA LEU A 344 -15.72 14.29 -2.33
C LEU A 344 -14.71 13.45 -3.12
N TYR A 345 -14.29 12.32 -2.55
CA TYR A 345 -13.43 11.31 -3.16
C TYR A 345 -14.22 10.03 -3.38
N LEU A 346 -14.62 9.74 -4.61
CA LEU A 346 -15.63 8.72 -4.93
C LEU A 346 -15.11 7.64 -5.88
N ALA A 347 -15.33 6.38 -5.51
CA ALA A 347 -15.01 5.20 -6.32
C ALA A 347 -16.23 4.67 -7.08
N LEU A 348 -16.30 5.01 -8.36
CA LEU A 348 -17.41 4.62 -9.25
C LEU A 348 -17.41 3.11 -9.55
N ASN A 349 -16.23 2.47 -9.52
CA ASN A 349 -16.08 1.02 -9.70
C ASN A 349 -16.19 0.21 -8.41
N LYS A 350 -16.51 0.83 -7.26
CA LYS A 350 -16.64 0.17 -5.95
C LYS A 350 -17.95 0.49 -5.25
N GLY A 351 -19.05 0.45 -6.03
CA GLY A 351 -20.39 0.69 -5.53
C GLY A 351 -20.63 2.11 -5.03
N GLY A 352 -19.74 3.04 -5.38
CA GLY A 352 -19.76 4.40 -4.88
C GLY A 352 -19.19 4.55 -3.47
N ALA A 353 -18.23 3.72 -3.04
CA ALA A 353 -17.50 3.97 -1.80
C ALA A 353 -16.79 5.33 -1.86
N PHE A 354 -16.80 6.10 -0.76
CA PHE A 354 -16.29 7.47 -0.78
C PHE A 354 -15.77 7.98 0.57
N LYS A 355 -14.98 9.05 0.49
CA LYS A 355 -14.74 9.99 1.61
C LYS A 355 -15.26 11.37 1.26
N LEU A 356 -15.86 12.03 2.24
CA LEU A 356 -16.33 13.40 2.14
C LEU A 356 -15.65 14.24 3.22
N PHE A 357 -15.05 15.35 2.79
CA PHE A 357 -14.46 16.35 3.66
C PHE A 357 -15.23 17.66 3.52
N ARG A 358 -15.31 18.43 4.61
CA ARG A 358 -15.85 19.78 4.63
C ARG A 358 -15.03 20.62 5.59
N GLU A 359 -14.67 21.83 5.19
CA GLU A 359 -13.86 22.75 6.01
C GLU A 359 -12.58 22.06 6.55
N ASP A 360 -11.88 21.34 5.67
CA ASP A 360 -10.65 20.59 5.97
C ASP A 360 -10.79 19.43 7.00
N GLU A 361 -12.00 19.00 7.34
CA GLU A 361 -12.26 17.87 8.24
C GLU A 361 -13.05 16.74 7.58
N LEU A 362 -12.79 15.50 8.00
CA LEU A 362 -13.53 14.33 7.52
C LEU A 362 -14.97 14.35 8.06
N VAL A 363 -15.94 14.49 7.17
CA VAL A 363 -17.38 14.41 7.50
C VAL A 363 -17.81 12.96 7.58
N VAL A 364 -17.53 12.18 6.53
CA VAL A 364 -17.89 10.75 6.49
C VAL A 364 -16.96 9.98 5.56
N SER A 365 -16.67 8.74 5.94
CA SER A 365 -16.16 7.69 5.08
C SER A 365 -17.23 6.61 4.96
N ASP A 366 -17.44 6.08 3.76
CA ASP A 366 -18.57 5.18 3.45
C ASP A 366 -18.13 4.06 2.50
N THR A 367 -18.20 2.81 2.96
CA THR A 367 -17.84 1.60 2.19
C THR A 367 -19.04 0.89 1.58
N GLN A 368 -20.16 1.58 1.42
CA GLN A 368 -21.42 1.03 0.91
C GLN A 368 -21.97 -0.12 1.80
N PHE A 369 -23.11 -0.70 1.42
CA PHE A 369 -23.81 -1.76 2.13
C PHE A 369 -22.93 -2.98 2.39
N SER A 370 -23.07 -3.52 3.59
CA SER A 370 -22.56 -4.81 4.01
C SER A 370 -23.66 -5.56 4.76
N LEU A 371 -23.93 -6.78 4.31
CA LEU A 371 -24.92 -7.68 4.89
C LEU A 371 -24.24 -8.93 5.42
N GLN A 372 -24.60 -9.38 6.60
CA GLN A 372 -24.37 -10.77 7.02
C GLN A 372 -25.57 -11.61 6.60
N VAL A 373 -25.32 -12.68 5.84
CA VAL A 373 -26.36 -13.51 5.22
C VAL A 373 -26.14 -14.97 5.58
N GLN A 374 -27.19 -15.61 6.09
CA GLN A 374 -27.24 -17.04 6.35
C GLN A 374 -27.26 -17.81 5.01
N HIS A 375 -26.30 -18.70 4.80
CA HIS A 375 -26.18 -19.51 3.59
C HIS A 375 -25.92 -20.97 3.94
N GLY A 376 -27.02 -21.72 4.16
CA GLY A 376 -26.97 -23.09 4.69
C GLY A 376 -26.54 -23.08 6.16
N ARG A 377 -25.40 -23.70 6.48
CA ARG A 377 -24.83 -23.70 7.85
C ARG A 377 -23.82 -22.58 8.11
N ASN A 378 -23.47 -21.81 7.09
CA ASN A 378 -22.42 -20.78 7.17
C ASN A 378 -23.02 -19.38 7.05
N VAL A 379 -22.36 -18.40 7.65
CA VAL A 379 -22.64 -16.98 7.42
C VAL A 379 -21.67 -16.44 6.36
N LYS A 380 -22.18 -15.64 5.42
CA LYS A 380 -21.38 -14.96 4.39
C LYS A 380 -21.68 -13.48 4.38
N ASN A 381 -20.70 -12.69 3.92
CA ASN A 381 -20.88 -11.25 3.80
C ASN A 381 -21.12 -10.85 2.34
N ALA A 382 -22.25 -10.21 2.07
CA ALA A 382 -22.54 -9.55 0.80
C ALA A 382 -22.23 -8.06 0.92
N ILE A 383 -21.39 -7.52 0.05
CA ILE A 383 -20.83 -6.17 0.20
C ILE A 383 -20.83 -5.38 -1.12
N GLY A 384 -20.89 -4.04 -1.02
CA GLY A 384 -20.97 -3.14 -2.17
C GLY A 384 -19.62 -2.64 -2.71
N HIS A 385 -18.58 -2.63 -1.88
CA HIS A 385 -17.28 -2.02 -2.19
C HIS A 385 -16.28 -2.90 -2.95
N LEU A 386 -16.70 -4.04 -3.49
CA LEU A 386 -15.83 -4.83 -4.38
C LEU A 386 -15.71 -4.14 -5.74
N VAL A 387 -14.50 -4.18 -6.31
CA VAL A 387 -14.23 -3.69 -7.65
C VAL A 387 -15.08 -4.46 -8.66
N SER A 388 -15.83 -3.74 -9.49
CA SER A 388 -16.70 -4.31 -10.51
C SER A 388 -17.05 -3.31 -11.62
N ASN A 389 -17.65 -3.82 -12.69
CA ASN A 389 -18.21 -3.00 -13.76
C ASN A 389 -19.65 -2.64 -13.43
N TYR A 390 -19.82 -1.58 -12.63
CA TYR A 390 -21.14 -1.02 -12.29
C TYR A 390 -21.67 -0.13 -13.42
N THR A 391 -22.99 0.03 -13.47
CA THR A 391 -23.62 1.05 -14.31
C THR A 391 -23.50 2.39 -13.61
N VAL A 392 -22.92 3.38 -14.29
CA VAL A 392 -22.59 4.68 -13.70
C VAL A 392 -23.06 5.79 -14.64
N ASP A 393 -23.87 6.70 -14.11
CA ASP A 393 -24.30 7.92 -14.79
C ASP A 393 -23.77 9.12 -13.98
N VAL A 394 -22.95 9.96 -14.61
CA VAL A 394 -22.34 11.14 -13.96
C VAL A 394 -22.84 12.40 -14.65
N ALA A 395 -23.68 13.16 -13.94
CA ALA A 395 -24.10 14.50 -14.30
C ALA A 395 -23.50 15.53 -13.32
N GLU A 396 -23.67 16.82 -13.59
CA GLU A 396 -23.08 17.92 -12.80
C GLU A 396 -23.42 17.83 -11.30
N ASN A 397 -24.70 17.66 -10.99
CA ASN A 397 -25.23 17.62 -9.62
C ASN A 397 -25.80 16.25 -9.21
N ASP A 398 -25.78 15.26 -10.11
CA ASP A 398 -26.32 13.93 -9.84
C ASP A 398 -25.32 12.86 -10.29
N ILE A 399 -25.04 11.91 -9.40
CA ILE A 399 -24.21 10.74 -9.68
C ILE A 399 -25.02 9.52 -9.31
N LEU A 400 -25.24 8.61 -10.26
CA LEU A 400 -26.00 7.38 -10.05
C LEU A 400 -25.11 6.16 -10.31
N ILE A 401 -25.07 5.24 -9.36
CA ILE A 401 -24.27 4.00 -9.42
C ILE A 401 -25.17 2.83 -9.11
N ARG A 402 -25.21 1.83 -10.02
CA ARG A 402 -26.11 0.68 -9.91
C ARG A 402 -25.37 -0.63 -10.15
N GLY A 403 -25.76 -1.66 -9.41
CA GLY A 403 -25.32 -3.03 -9.65
C GLY A 403 -25.69 -3.99 -8.53
N ASN A 404 -24.90 -5.05 -8.36
CA ASN A 404 -25.14 -6.04 -7.32
C ASN A 404 -24.10 -5.96 -6.22
N LEU A 405 -24.47 -6.32 -4.98
CA LEU A 405 -23.48 -6.66 -3.97
C LEU A 405 -22.68 -7.89 -4.43
N GLY A 406 -21.49 -8.10 -3.88
CA GLY A 406 -20.66 -9.27 -4.12
C GLY A 406 -20.31 -10.00 -2.83
N TRP A 407 -20.04 -11.30 -2.93
CA TRP A 407 -19.59 -12.09 -1.79
C TRP A 407 -18.15 -11.74 -1.41
N ALA A 408 -17.95 -11.26 -0.19
CA ALA A 408 -16.63 -10.98 0.36
C ALA A 408 -15.79 -12.25 0.48
N LYS A 409 -14.49 -12.14 0.19
CA LYS A 409 -13.53 -13.24 0.34
C LYS A 409 -12.91 -13.19 1.73
N GLN A 410 -13.41 -14.03 2.64
CA GLN A 410 -12.96 -14.08 4.03
C GLN A 410 -12.39 -15.45 4.42
N LYS A 411 -11.85 -16.19 3.45
CA LYS A 411 -11.33 -17.54 3.72
C LYS A 411 -10.13 -17.46 4.65
N GLN A 412 -10.32 -17.90 5.89
CA GLN A 412 -9.24 -18.09 6.85
C GLN A 412 -8.50 -19.41 6.61
N MET A 413 -7.22 -19.44 6.95
CA MET A 413 -6.42 -20.65 6.91
C MET A 413 -6.64 -21.45 8.20
N THR A 414 -7.35 -22.58 8.09
CA THR A 414 -7.47 -23.56 9.18
C THR A 414 -6.20 -24.38 9.32
N PRO A 415 -5.95 -25.07 10.46
CA PRO A 415 -4.81 -25.99 10.58
C PRO A 415 -4.73 -27.03 9.45
N LEU A 416 -5.87 -27.58 9.01
CA LEU A 416 -5.91 -28.49 7.87
C LEU A 416 -5.52 -27.81 6.55
N ASN A 417 -6.07 -26.63 6.26
CA ASN A 417 -5.69 -25.86 5.06
C ASN A 417 -4.19 -25.53 5.08
N LEU A 418 -3.66 -25.19 6.25
CA LEU A 418 -2.25 -24.92 6.46
C LEU A 418 -1.42 -26.18 6.17
N MET A 419 -1.76 -27.34 6.72
CA MET A 419 -1.07 -28.61 6.43
C MET A 419 -1.07 -28.95 4.95
N ILE A 420 -2.23 -28.85 4.29
CA ILE A 420 -2.36 -29.07 2.84
C ILE A 420 -1.44 -28.11 2.08
N LEU A 421 -1.46 -26.83 2.43
CA LEU A 421 -0.59 -25.84 1.79
C LEU A 421 0.89 -26.18 2.00
N ARG A 422 1.31 -26.67 3.17
CA ARG A 422 2.70 -27.12 3.40
C ARG A 422 3.04 -28.29 2.49
N VAL A 423 2.19 -29.32 2.43
CA VAL A 423 2.43 -30.47 1.55
C VAL A 423 2.56 -30.02 0.10
N VAL A 424 1.67 -29.13 -0.37
CA VAL A 424 1.73 -28.58 -1.72
C VAL A 424 3.04 -27.81 -1.94
N MET A 425 3.39 -26.89 -1.05
CA MET A 425 4.59 -26.05 -1.21
C MET A 425 5.89 -26.85 -1.12
N LEU A 426 5.95 -27.85 -0.23
CA LEU A 426 7.14 -28.70 -0.05
C LEU A 426 7.34 -29.72 -1.18
N THR A 427 6.31 -29.99 -1.99
CA THR A 427 6.36 -30.96 -3.09
C THR A 427 6.39 -30.28 -4.46
N ILE A 428 5.23 -29.91 -5.00
CA ILE A 428 5.06 -29.36 -6.34
C ILE A 428 5.27 -27.84 -6.34
N GLY A 429 4.78 -27.15 -5.31
CA GLY A 429 4.76 -25.70 -5.21
C GLY A 429 6.17 -25.08 -5.25
N ARG A 430 7.17 -25.71 -4.63
CA ARG A 430 8.58 -25.27 -4.69
C ARG A 430 9.16 -25.17 -6.10
N PHE A 431 8.64 -25.93 -7.06
CA PHE A 431 9.08 -25.90 -8.46
C PHE A 431 8.19 -25.00 -9.33
N PHE A 432 6.96 -24.72 -8.90
CA PHE A 432 5.98 -23.90 -9.63
C PHE A 432 5.33 -22.81 -8.75
N PRO A 433 6.12 -21.92 -8.10
CA PRO A 433 5.59 -20.95 -7.14
C PRO A 433 4.61 -19.96 -7.79
N ASN A 434 4.86 -19.55 -9.04
CA ASN A 434 3.97 -18.64 -9.77
C ASN A 434 2.59 -19.26 -10.06
N LEU A 435 2.51 -20.59 -10.25
CA LEU A 435 1.23 -21.26 -10.43
C LEU A 435 0.40 -21.16 -9.15
N ILE A 436 0.99 -21.50 -8.01
CA ILE A 436 0.32 -21.40 -6.70
C ILE A 436 -0.07 -19.94 -6.40
N ARG A 437 0.84 -18.99 -6.63
CA ARG A 437 0.57 -17.56 -6.45
C ARG A 437 -0.61 -17.09 -7.29
N SER A 438 -0.67 -17.48 -8.57
CA SER A 438 -1.77 -17.10 -9.46
C SER A 438 -3.13 -17.65 -9.00
N LEU A 439 -3.16 -18.85 -8.43
CA LEU A 439 -4.36 -19.47 -7.86
C LEU A 439 -4.80 -18.71 -6.59
N LEU A 440 -3.86 -18.44 -5.67
CA LEU A 440 -4.14 -17.69 -4.45
C LEU A 440 -4.62 -16.27 -4.75
N GLN A 441 -4.02 -15.58 -5.72
CA GLN A 441 -4.46 -14.25 -6.16
C GLN A 441 -5.91 -14.25 -6.64
N LYS A 442 -6.32 -15.22 -7.47
CA LYS A 442 -7.73 -15.37 -7.89
C LYS A 442 -8.67 -15.65 -6.72
N VAL A 443 -8.25 -16.48 -5.77
CA VAL A 443 -9.08 -16.88 -4.64
C VAL A 443 -9.22 -15.77 -3.59
N LEU A 444 -8.18 -14.97 -3.35
CA LEU A 444 -8.09 -14.06 -2.21
C LEU A 444 -8.12 -12.58 -2.57
N ILE A 445 -7.69 -12.21 -3.78
CA ILE A 445 -7.48 -10.81 -4.16
C ILE A 445 -8.48 -10.39 -5.25
N VAL A 446 -8.47 -11.04 -6.43
CA VAL A 446 -9.12 -10.49 -7.64
C VAL A 446 -10.45 -11.14 -8.01
N GLY A 447 -11.40 -10.35 -8.51
CA GLY A 447 -12.67 -10.83 -9.04
C GLY A 447 -13.79 -11.00 -8.01
N LYS A 448 -15.01 -10.77 -8.49
CA LYS A 448 -16.25 -10.69 -7.71
C LYS A 448 -17.25 -11.75 -8.15
N LYS A 449 -17.90 -12.39 -7.18
CA LYS A 449 -19.11 -13.21 -7.40
C LYS A 449 -20.32 -12.46 -6.87
N ASN A 450 -21.32 -12.21 -7.73
CA ASN A 450 -22.51 -11.46 -7.34
C ASN A 450 -23.31 -12.19 -6.23
N ALA A 451 -23.81 -11.40 -5.28
CA ALA A 451 -24.81 -11.78 -4.30
C ALA A 451 -26.20 -11.33 -4.79
N PRO A 452 -27.30 -11.95 -4.33
CA PRO A 452 -28.66 -11.70 -4.82
C PRO A 452 -29.28 -10.40 -4.27
N PHE A 453 -28.48 -9.35 -4.15
CA PHE A 453 -28.87 -8.03 -3.66
C PHE A 453 -28.46 -6.99 -4.70
N GLN A 454 -29.43 -6.24 -5.22
CA GLN A 454 -29.21 -5.19 -6.19
C GLN A 454 -29.26 -3.84 -5.48
N PHE A 455 -28.25 -3.01 -5.68
CA PHE A 455 -28.19 -1.67 -5.10
C PHE A 455 -28.32 -0.58 -6.17
N SER A 456 -28.79 0.58 -5.73
CA SER A 456 -28.72 1.85 -6.44
C SER A 456 -28.27 2.93 -5.47
N ARG A 457 -27.17 3.61 -5.75
CA ARG A 457 -26.68 4.75 -4.98
C ARG A 457 -26.77 6.01 -5.82
N GLN A 458 -27.49 7.01 -5.33
CA GLN A 458 -27.53 8.34 -5.92
C GLN A 458 -26.88 9.34 -4.97
N LEU A 459 -25.92 10.12 -5.47
CA LEU A 459 -25.41 11.31 -4.81
C LEU A 459 -25.96 12.53 -5.53
N ARG A 460 -26.66 13.40 -4.81
CA ARG A 460 -27.21 14.65 -5.35
C ARG A 460 -26.64 15.85 -4.62
N TRP A 461 -26.07 16.79 -5.37
CA TRP A 461 -25.65 18.08 -4.83
C TRP A 461 -26.85 19.03 -4.76
N LYS A 462 -27.18 19.51 -3.56
CA LYS A 462 -28.27 20.46 -3.34
C LYS A 462 -27.96 21.35 -2.15
N ASN A 463 -28.19 22.66 -2.30
CA ASN A 463 -28.03 23.65 -1.23
C ASN A 463 -26.65 23.66 -0.54
N GLY A 464 -25.58 23.28 -1.23
CA GLY A 464 -24.23 23.20 -0.64
C GLY A 464 -23.89 21.88 0.05
N TYR A 465 -24.76 20.87 -0.05
CA TYR A 465 -24.60 19.57 0.59
C TYR A 465 -24.76 18.42 -0.40
N TRP A 466 -24.14 17.29 -0.07
CA TRP A 466 -24.38 16.03 -0.79
C TRP A 466 -25.47 15.24 -0.07
N THR A 467 -26.58 14.98 -0.77
CA THR A 467 -27.57 13.99 -0.33
C THR A 467 -27.24 12.64 -0.95
N VAL A 468 -27.07 11.61 -0.13
CA VAL A 468 -26.86 10.22 -0.56
C VAL A 468 -28.14 9.43 -0.35
N ILE A 469 -28.69 8.90 -1.44
CA ILE A 469 -29.87 8.05 -1.46
C ILE A 469 -29.42 6.65 -1.89
N ASP A 470 -29.47 5.71 -0.96
CA ASP A 470 -29.12 4.31 -1.17
C ASP A 470 -30.39 3.45 -1.18
N GLU A 471 -30.59 2.70 -2.24
CA GLU A 471 -31.61 1.65 -2.35
C GLU A 471 -30.94 0.27 -2.38
N LEU A 472 -31.51 -0.70 -1.68
CA LEU A 472 -31.12 -2.11 -1.75
C LEU A 472 -32.36 -3.00 -1.94
N LYS A 473 -32.33 -3.83 -2.98
CA LYS A 473 -33.43 -4.72 -3.40
C LYS A 473 -33.00 -6.17 -3.29
N ALA A 474 -33.87 -7.00 -2.72
CA ALA A 474 -33.71 -8.44 -2.65
C ALA A 474 -35.06 -9.11 -2.93
N GLN A 475 -35.03 -10.34 -3.46
CA GLN A 475 -36.25 -11.14 -3.55
C GLN A 475 -36.73 -11.60 -2.17
N ASP A 476 -35.79 -11.79 -1.25
CA ASP A 476 -36.01 -12.32 0.08
C ASP A 476 -35.00 -11.71 1.05
N TRP A 477 -35.47 -11.37 2.24
CA TRP A 477 -34.71 -10.77 3.34
C TRP A 477 -34.52 -11.73 4.54
N ASP A 478 -35.22 -12.88 4.57
CA ASP A 478 -35.24 -13.81 5.71
C ASP A 478 -33.84 -14.33 6.08
N ALA A 479 -32.97 -14.47 5.08
CA ALA A 479 -31.61 -14.90 5.28
C ALA A 479 -30.66 -13.80 5.80
N VAL A 480 -31.08 -12.53 5.84
CA VAL A 480 -30.23 -11.41 6.28
C VAL A 480 -30.26 -11.31 7.80
N ILE A 481 -29.09 -11.49 8.42
CA ILE A 481 -28.91 -11.48 9.86
C ILE A 481 -28.72 -10.05 10.38
N SER A 482 -27.89 -9.28 9.67
CA SER A 482 -27.57 -7.89 9.98
C SER A 482 -27.19 -7.14 8.70
N ALA A 483 -27.38 -5.82 8.75
CA ALA A 483 -27.12 -4.92 7.63
C ALA A 483 -26.51 -3.61 8.14
N GLY A 484 -25.69 -2.98 7.31
CA GLY A 484 -25.25 -1.62 7.59
C GLY A 484 -24.23 -1.10 6.62
N ILE A 485 -23.70 0.07 6.93
CA ILE A 485 -22.69 0.79 6.15
C ILE A 485 -21.54 1.15 7.07
N GLY A 486 -20.33 0.71 6.71
CA GLY A 486 -19.10 0.98 7.44
C GLY A 486 -18.33 2.17 6.89
N CYS A 487 -17.33 2.62 7.65
CA CYS A 487 -16.45 3.71 7.26
C CYS A 487 -15.13 3.23 6.61
N ASP A 488 -14.69 2.02 6.91
CA ASP A 488 -13.34 1.56 6.57
C ASP A 488 -13.26 0.07 6.18
N GLN A 489 -14.41 -0.58 6.01
CA GLN A 489 -14.47 -2.01 5.73
C GLN A 489 -13.72 -2.35 4.44
N THR A 490 -12.73 -3.24 4.52
CA THR A 490 -12.04 -3.82 3.36
C THR A 490 -12.24 -5.33 3.29
N SER A 491 -12.50 -5.84 2.08
CA SER A 491 -12.77 -7.26 1.82
C SER A 491 -11.83 -7.88 0.78
N ILE A 492 -10.66 -7.27 0.61
CA ILE A 492 -9.53 -7.80 -0.16
C ILE A 492 -8.38 -8.16 0.79
N TYR A 493 -7.57 -9.13 0.39
CA TYR A 493 -6.38 -9.52 1.15
C TYR A 493 -5.15 -8.75 0.65
N VAL A 494 -4.93 -7.56 1.22
CA VAL A 494 -3.74 -6.73 0.98
C VAL A 494 -3.23 -6.21 2.32
N VAL A 495 -1.98 -6.46 2.67
CA VAL A 495 -1.44 -6.14 4.00
C VAL A 495 -1.57 -4.66 4.35
N MET A 496 -1.30 -3.76 3.40
CA MET A 496 -1.42 -2.31 3.60
C MET A 496 -2.86 -1.76 3.56
N SER A 497 -3.89 -2.62 3.40
CA SER A 497 -5.29 -2.16 3.28
C SER A 497 -6.03 -2.02 4.61
N ARG A 498 -5.43 -2.46 5.72
CA ARG A 498 -6.06 -2.54 7.06
C ARG A 498 -5.26 -1.84 8.15
N THR A 499 -4.43 -0.87 7.77
CA THR A 499 -3.75 -0.02 8.76
C THR A 499 -4.77 0.90 9.44
N PHE A 500 -4.55 1.15 10.73
CA PHE A 500 -5.41 2.05 11.49
C PHE A 500 -5.18 3.51 11.09
N GLN A 501 -6.24 4.28 10.90
CA GLN A 501 -6.21 5.74 10.77
C GLN A 501 -7.36 6.34 11.58
N LEU A 502 -7.18 7.55 12.15
CA LEU A 502 -8.14 8.15 13.08
C LEU A 502 -9.58 8.26 12.53
N GLY A 503 -9.74 8.50 11.22
CA GLY A 503 -11.05 8.56 10.57
C GLY A 503 -11.87 7.27 10.65
N GLN A 504 -11.23 6.13 10.95
CA GLN A 504 -11.89 4.83 11.10
C GLN A 504 -12.66 4.70 12.44
N LEU A 505 -12.59 5.69 13.32
CA LEU A 505 -13.39 5.73 14.55
C LEU A 505 -14.83 6.19 14.32
N GLN A 506 -15.20 6.54 13.08
CA GLN A 506 -16.58 6.87 12.73
C GLN A 506 -17.52 5.67 12.98
N PRO A 507 -18.75 5.91 13.48
CA PRO A 507 -19.65 4.84 13.85
C PRO A 507 -20.14 4.06 12.63
N TRP A 508 -20.42 2.78 12.84
CA TRP A 508 -21.14 1.95 11.89
C TRP A 508 -22.60 2.40 11.81
N LEU A 509 -23.12 2.62 10.60
CA LEU A 509 -24.56 2.83 10.40
C LEU A 509 -25.24 1.46 10.40
N ASP A 510 -25.81 1.08 11.54
CA ASP A 510 -26.60 -0.14 11.68
C ASP A 510 -27.98 0.04 11.02
N LEU A 511 -28.32 -0.89 10.12
CA LEU A 511 -29.57 -0.92 9.36
C LEU A 511 -30.32 -2.24 9.59
N THR A 512 -29.95 -2.98 10.63
CA THR A 512 -30.47 -4.32 10.89
C THR A 512 -31.96 -4.31 11.18
N GLU A 513 -32.46 -3.36 11.96
CA GLU A 513 -33.87 -3.26 12.31
C GLU A 513 -34.74 -2.81 11.13
N GLU A 514 -34.18 -1.99 10.24
CA GLU A 514 -34.78 -1.52 9.00
C GLU A 514 -34.97 -2.68 8.04
N VAL A 515 -33.94 -3.52 7.88
CA VAL A 515 -34.03 -4.73 7.04
C VAL A 515 -35.03 -5.74 7.61
N ARG A 516 -35.08 -5.94 8.93
CA ARG A 516 -36.04 -6.87 9.57
C ARG A 516 -37.51 -6.51 9.37
N LYS A 517 -37.79 -5.24 9.05
CA LYS A 517 -39.15 -4.76 8.78
C LYS A 517 -39.61 -5.04 7.34
N LEU A 518 -38.71 -5.41 6.43
CA LEU A 518 -39.00 -5.56 5.01
C LEU A 518 -39.67 -6.90 4.70
N ALA A 519 -40.75 -6.85 3.93
CA ALA A 519 -41.34 -8.02 3.31
C ALA A 519 -40.54 -8.45 2.04
N PRO A 520 -40.68 -9.71 1.58
CA PRO A 520 -40.06 -10.15 0.33
C PRO A 520 -40.34 -9.22 -0.85
N GLY A 521 -39.28 -8.80 -1.56
CA GLY A 521 -39.37 -7.88 -2.69
C GLY A 521 -39.42 -6.38 -2.34
N GLU A 522 -39.58 -6.02 -1.07
CA GLU A 522 -39.50 -4.61 -0.64
C GLU A 522 -38.07 -4.08 -0.74
N THR A 523 -37.96 -2.76 -0.89
CA THR A 523 -36.69 -2.05 -1.07
C THR A 523 -36.30 -1.36 0.23
N LEU A 524 -35.10 -1.65 0.74
CA LEU A 524 -34.48 -0.82 1.78
C LEU A 524 -34.08 0.51 1.14
N THR A 525 -34.55 1.63 1.68
CA THR A 525 -34.14 2.97 1.23
C THR A 525 -33.55 3.75 2.40
N VAL A 526 -32.37 4.33 2.20
CA VAL A 526 -31.65 5.13 3.20
C VAL A 526 -31.26 6.46 2.56
N GLU A 527 -31.74 7.56 3.10
CA GLU A 527 -31.40 8.92 2.66
C GLU A 527 -30.61 9.63 3.75
N ARG A 528 -29.47 10.24 3.38
CA ARG A 528 -28.55 10.93 4.28
C ARG A 528 -28.12 12.25 3.64
N GLU A 529 -28.33 13.36 4.34
CA GLU A 529 -27.73 14.65 4.00
C GLU A 529 -26.37 14.75 4.70
N LEU A 530 -25.31 14.95 3.92
CA LEU A 530 -23.91 14.94 4.39
C LEU A 530 -23.27 16.30 4.26
#